data_AF-A0A2J5PU25-F1
#
_entry.id   AF-A0A2J5PU25-F1
#
_cell.length_a   1.000
_cell.length_b   1.000
_cell.length_c   1.000
_cell.angle_alpha   90.00
_cell.angle_beta   90.00
_cell.angle_gamma   90.00
#
_symmetry.space_group_name_H-M   'P 1'
#
loop_
_entity.id
_entity.type
_entity.pdbx_description
1 polymer ?
#
loop_
_entity_poly.entity_id
_entity_poly.type
_entity_poly.pdbx_seq_one_letter_code
_entity_poly.pdbx_strand_id
1 'polypeptide(L)' 'MKDKILVSACLMGFQVRYNGSHKARLANALSRWQSEGRLVTH' A
#
# COMPACT_ATOMS: atom_id res chain seq x y z
N MET A 1 20.67 -0.67 5.60
CA MET A 1 19.43 -1.21 4.98
C MET A 1 18.25 -0.39 5.48
N LYS A 2 17.23 -0.15 4.65
CA LYS A 2 15.98 0.49 5.09
C LYS A 2 14.97 -0.58 5.47
N ASP A 3 14.21 -0.35 6.53
CA ASP A 3 13.19 -1.30 6.99
C ASP A 3 12.07 -1.47 5.96
N LYS A 4 11.56 -2.70 5.87
CA LYS A 4 10.36 -3.04 5.11
C LYS A 4 9.12 -2.62 5.88
N ILE A 5 8.11 -2.18 5.16
CA ILE A 5 6.86 -1.64 5.68
C ILE A 5 5.75 -2.60 5.26
N LEU A 6 5.08 -3.21 6.25
CA LEU A 6 3.88 -3.99 6.00
C LEU A 6 2.71 -3.03 5.74
N VAL A 7 2.03 -3.20 4.61
CA VAL A 7 0.90 -2.35 4.21
C VAL A 7 -0.30 -3.23 3.83
N SER A 8 -1.49 -2.83 4.28
CA SER A 8 -2.72 -3.53 3.92
C SER A 8 -2.97 -3.47 2.42
N ALA A 9 -3.33 -4.59 1.80
CA ALA A 9 -3.62 -4.67 0.37
C ALA A 9 -4.74 -3.70 -0.07
N CYS A 10 -5.72 -3.41 0.79
CA CYS A 10 -6.76 -2.43 0.48
C CYS A 10 -6.25 -0.99 0.29
N LEU A 11 -5.06 -0.67 0.83
CA LEU A 11 -4.38 0.61 0.62
C LEU A 11 -3.54 0.60 -0.64
N MET A 12 -3.32 -0.53 -1.28
CA MET A 12 -2.53 -0.66 -2.52
C MET A 12 -3.42 -0.79 -3.77
N GLY A 13 -4.73 -0.59 -3.63
CA GLY A 13 -5.70 -0.69 -4.73
C GLY A 13 -6.30 -2.08 -4.93
N PHE A 14 -5.92 -3.09 -4.12
CA PHE A 14 -6.55 -4.41 -4.20
C PHE A 14 -7.98 -4.37 -3.64
N GLN A 15 -8.89 -5.07 -4.33
CA GLN A 15 -10.31 -5.17 -3.96
C GLN A 15 -10.56 -6.21 -2.84
N VAL A 16 -9.87 -6.04 -1.71
CA VAL A 16 -9.96 -6.97 -0.56
C VAL A 16 -10.92 -6.48 0.52
N ARG A 17 -11.57 -5.33 0.35
CA ARG A 17 -12.55 -4.84 1.34
C ARG A 17 -13.83 -5.65 1.22
N TYR A 18 -14.43 -5.96 2.35
CA TYR A 18 -15.73 -6.65 2.43
C TYR A 18 -16.85 -5.95 1.63
N ASN A 19 -16.75 -4.63 1.46
CA ASN A 19 -17.73 -3.81 0.75
C ASN A 19 -17.28 -3.42 -0.67
N GLY A 20 -16.20 -4.00 -1.20
CA GLY A 20 -15.67 -3.71 -2.53
C GLY A 20 -15.10 -2.29 -2.73
N SER A 21 -15.14 -1.43 -1.71
CA SER A 21 -14.63 -0.06 -1.83
C SER A 21 -13.11 -0.02 -1.85
N HIS A 22 -12.54 0.90 -2.62
CA HIS A 22 -11.11 1.18 -2.59
C HIS A 22 -10.87 2.59 -2.04
N LYS A 23 -9.75 2.79 -1.32
CA LYS A 23 -9.30 4.12 -0.94
C LYS A 23 -8.23 4.57 -1.94
N ALA A 24 -8.64 5.37 -2.92
CA ALA A 24 -7.81 5.87 -4.02
C ALA A 24 -6.71 6.87 -3.64
N ARG A 25 -6.65 7.28 -2.38
CA ARG A 25 -5.75 8.35 -1.94
C ARG A 25 -4.50 7.74 -1.34
N LEU A 26 -3.73 7.01 -2.14
CA LEU A 26 -2.36 6.68 -1.76
C LEU A 26 -1.54 7.96 -1.80
N ALA A 27 -1.35 8.53 -0.61
CA ALA A 27 -0.53 9.71 -0.38
C ALA A 27 0.88 9.51 -0.96
N ASN A 28 1.48 10.57 -1.48
CA ASN A 28 2.84 10.62 -2.09
C ASN A 28 3.92 9.80 -1.37
N ALA A 29 3.79 9.61 -0.06
CA ALA A 29 4.66 8.74 0.74
C ALA A 29 4.68 7.27 0.28
N LEU A 30 3.52 6.70 -0.06
CA LEU A 30 3.45 5.32 -0.54
C LEU A 30 4.13 5.15 -1.90
N SER A 31 3.91 6.08 -2.84
CA SER A 31 4.61 6.06 -4.13
C SER A 31 6.12 6.12 -3.96
N ARG A 32 6.61 6.94 -3.02
CA ARG A 32 8.03 7.00 -2.68
C ARG A 32 8.54 5.68 -2.07
N TRP A 33 7.82 5.07 -1.14
CA TRP A 33 8.27 3.82 -0.53
C TRP A 33 8.18 2.62 -1.48
N GLN A 34 7.26 2.68 -2.44
CA GLN A 34 7.16 1.71 -3.52
C GLN A 34 8.38 1.79 -4.44
N SER A 35 8.81 3.00 -4.85
CA SER A 35 10.03 3.15 -5.64
C SER A 35 11.30 2.78 -4.85
N GLU A 36 11.29 2.95 -3.53
CA GLU A 36 12.35 2.46 -2.64
C GLU A 36 12.33 0.93 -2.42
N GLY A 37 11.34 0.19 -2.94
CA GLY A 37 11.25 -1.27 -2.80
C GLY A 37 10.97 -1.75 -1.38
N ARG A 38 10.30 -0.92 -0.56
CA ARG A 38 10.14 -1.15 0.88
C ARG A 38 8.79 -1.72 1.28
N LEU A 39 7.80 -1.72 0.40
CA LEU A 39 6.43 -2.13 0.71
C LEU A 39 6.28 -3.66 0.62
N VAL A 40 5.67 -4.25 1.64
CA VAL A 40 5.22 -5.65 1.68
C VAL A 40 3.72 -5.65 1.90
N THR A 41 2.96 -6.31 1.03
CA THR A 41 1.49 -6.32 1.09
C THR A 41 0.95 -7.50 1.90
N HIS A 42 -0.04 -7.24 2.76
CA HIS A 42 -0.83 -8.24 3.48
C HIS A 42 -2.32 -8.10 3.17
#